data_AF-A0A4U0XMM3-F1
#
_entry.id   AF-A0A4U0XMM3-F1
#
_cell.length_a   1.000
_cell.length_b   1.000
_cell.length_c   1.000
_cell.angle_alpha   90.00
_cell.angle_beta   90.00
_cell.angle_gamma   90.00
#
_symmetry.space_group_name_H-M   'P 1'
#
loop_
_entity.id
_entity.type
_entity.pdbx_description
1 polymer ?
#
loop_
_entity_poly.entity_id
_entity_poly.type
_entity_poly.pdbx_seq_one_letter_code
_entity_poly.pdbx_strand_id
1 'polypeptide(L)'
;MSSDSFAILRKHAGPDLTALAEEHMKHDLQQSDRETLQKAASKLSTYAAIGSVIGIGLGIWAAYRIRSTRAAMFNAFRAAEKPTHVQFAGGRTGTRTPLAVQGEVWRRWNLADILQFLDTAEVIPDITPLLQPTALGDYATYFFFSLGGLFLGGETGALTGSIAANRTITRDPESRKRIETAFRRFRADVLRRQAETLERGAEGNVLSM
;
A
#
# COMPACT_ATOMS: atom_id res chain seq x y z
N MET A 1 -1.62 -14.52 25.01
CA MET A 1 -1.38 -15.50 23.92
C MET A 1 -0.68 -14.75 22.78
N SER A 2 0.40 -15.24 22.15
CA SER A 2 0.59 -15.07 20.68
C SER A 2 2.00 -15.36 20.12
N SER A 3 3.14 -14.97 20.69
CA SER A 3 4.43 -15.11 19.97
C SER A 3 4.97 -16.55 19.92
N ASP A 4 4.97 -17.25 21.05
CA ASP A 4 5.54 -18.60 21.14
C ASP A 4 4.66 -19.63 20.42
N SER A 5 3.33 -19.52 20.50
CA SER A 5 2.41 -20.37 19.74
C SER A 5 2.56 -20.17 18.23
N PHE A 6 2.79 -18.94 17.76
CA PHE A 6 3.00 -18.65 16.32
C PHE A 6 4.38 -19.11 15.84
N ALA A 7 5.41 -18.98 16.69
CA ALA A 7 6.76 -19.46 16.40
C ALA A 7 6.82 -21.00 16.35
N ILE A 8 6.16 -21.69 17.28
CA ILE A 8 6.05 -23.16 17.31
C ILE A 8 5.26 -23.67 16.10
N LEU A 9 4.14 -23.01 15.74
CA LEU A 9 3.37 -23.34 14.53
C LEU A 9 4.24 -23.21 13.27
N ARG A 10 5.00 -22.12 13.12
CA ARG A 10 5.90 -21.94 11.97
C ARG A 10 7.01 -22.98 11.92
N LYS A 11 7.57 -23.36 13.08
CA LYS A 11 8.72 -24.25 13.18
C LYS A 11 8.38 -25.71 12.92
N HIS A 12 7.19 -26.18 13.33
CA HIS A 12 6.76 -27.57 13.16
C HIS A 12 5.77 -27.78 12.00
N ALA A 13 4.87 -26.83 11.72
CA ALA A 13 3.90 -27.03 10.65
C ALA A 13 4.53 -26.93 9.25
N GLY A 14 5.53 -26.06 9.03
CA GLY A 14 6.14 -25.91 7.71
C GLY A 14 6.79 -27.20 7.18
N PRO A 15 7.77 -27.78 7.90
CA PRO A 15 8.46 -28.99 7.46
C PRO A 15 7.53 -30.20 7.35
N ASP A 16 6.65 -30.40 8.33
CA ASP A 16 5.75 -31.57 8.37
C ASP A 16 4.66 -31.49 7.29
N LEU A 17 4.08 -30.31 7.03
CA LEU A 17 3.12 -30.12 5.94
C LEU A 17 3.79 -30.27 4.58
N THR A 18 5.04 -29.83 4.45
CA THR A 18 5.81 -30.00 3.22
C THR A 18 6.12 -31.48 2.97
N ALA A 19 6.53 -32.22 4.00
CA ALA A 19 6.75 -33.66 3.91
C ALA A 19 5.46 -34.41 3.57
N LEU A 20 4.33 -34.06 4.21
CA LEU A 20 3.02 -34.64 3.91
C LEU A 20 2.58 -34.33 2.47
N ALA A 21 2.76 -33.09 2.01
CA ALA A 21 2.46 -32.71 0.63
C ALA A 21 3.32 -33.50 -0.37
N GLU A 22 4.62 -33.65 -0.10
CA GLU A 22 5.55 -34.42 -0.93
C GLU A 22 5.16 -35.91 -1.01
N GLU A 23 4.71 -36.49 0.12
CA GLU A 23 4.21 -37.86 0.18
C GLU A 23 2.98 -38.05 -0.72
N HIS A 24 1.95 -37.19 -0.56
CA HIS A 24 0.76 -37.23 -1.43
C HIS A 24 1.10 -36.94 -2.90
N MET A 25 2.04 -36.05 -3.18
CA MET A 25 2.49 -35.78 -4.56
C MET A 25 3.21 -36.98 -5.19
N LYS A 26 3.91 -37.80 -4.40
CA LYS A 26 4.58 -39.01 -4.89
C LYS A 26 3.65 -40.19 -5.03
N HIS A 27 2.75 -40.40 -4.06
CA HIS A 27 1.87 -41.57 -4.01
C HIS A 27 0.58 -41.44 -4.83
N ASP A 28 -0.06 -40.26 -4.83
CA ASP A 28 -1.39 -40.09 -5.44
C ASP A 28 -1.34 -39.53 -6.88
N LEU A 29 -0.20 -38.98 -7.32
CA LEU A 29 -0.07 -38.33 -8.63
C LEU A 29 0.88 -39.07 -9.57
N GLN A 30 0.60 -39.00 -10.87
CA GLN A 30 1.52 -39.45 -11.91
C GLN A 30 2.63 -38.41 -12.15
N GLN A 31 3.72 -38.81 -12.81
CA GLN A 31 4.80 -37.90 -13.15
C GLN A 31 4.34 -36.75 -14.05
N SER A 32 3.45 -37.03 -15.01
CA SER A 32 2.83 -36.02 -15.88
C SER A 32 1.98 -34.99 -15.10
N ASP A 33 1.24 -35.46 -14.10
CA ASP A 33 0.42 -34.60 -13.22
C ASP A 33 1.31 -33.66 -12.40
N ARG A 34 2.42 -34.19 -11.85
CA ARG A 34 3.42 -33.40 -11.12
C ARG A 34 4.04 -32.31 -11.97
N GLU A 35 4.44 -32.64 -13.20
CA GLU A 35 4.97 -31.65 -14.15
C GLU A 35 3.93 -30.57 -14.52
N THR A 36 2.67 -30.97 -14.65
CA THR A 36 1.56 -30.04 -14.94
C THR A 36 1.36 -29.07 -13.78
N LEU A 37 1.38 -29.56 -12.53
CA LEU A 37 1.32 -28.73 -11.34
C LEU A 37 2.54 -27.81 -11.22
N GLN A 38 3.74 -28.31 -11.48
CA GLN A 38 4.95 -27.50 -11.46
C GLN A 38 4.92 -26.39 -12.52
N LYS A 39 4.46 -26.69 -13.74
CA LYS A 39 4.28 -25.69 -14.81
C LYS A 39 3.22 -24.67 -14.44
N ALA A 40 2.11 -25.09 -13.83
CA ALA A 40 1.07 -24.20 -13.36
C ALA A 40 1.57 -23.26 -12.25
N ALA A 41 2.27 -23.79 -11.24
CA ALA A 41 2.89 -23.02 -10.18
C ALA A 41 3.96 -22.05 -10.71
N SER A 42 4.77 -22.51 -11.67
CA SER A 42 5.77 -21.68 -12.33
C SER A 42 5.12 -20.49 -13.03
N LYS A 43 4.04 -20.71 -13.80
CA LYS A 43 3.29 -19.61 -14.43
C LYS A 43 2.74 -18.63 -13.39
N LEU A 44 2.11 -19.12 -12.33
CA LEU A 44 1.62 -18.26 -11.26
C LEU A 44 2.75 -17.35 -10.72
N SER A 45 3.89 -17.95 -10.38
CA SER A 45 5.04 -17.22 -9.84
C SER A 45 5.65 -16.24 -10.84
N THR A 46 5.79 -16.63 -12.11
CA THR A 46 6.35 -15.78 -13.17
C THR A 46 5.47 -14.55 -13.41
N TYR A 47 4.16 -14.73 -13.51
CA TYR A 47 3.25 -13.59 -13.70
C TYR A 47 3.18 -12.70 -12.46
N ALA A 48 3.18 -13.28 -11.25
CA ALA A 48 3.27 -12.50 -10.01
C ALA A 48 4.58 -11.69 -9.94
N ALA A 49 5.71 -12.28 -10.34
CA ALA A 49 7.00 -11.61 -10.37
C ALA A 49 7.04 -10.49 -11.41
N ILE A 50 6.56 -10.74 -12.63
CA ILE A 50 6.46 -9.72 -13.69
C ILE A 50 5.55 -8.57 -13.23
N GLY A 51 4.39 -8.91 -12.69
CA GLY A 51 3.44 -7.93 -12.16
C GLY A 51 4.06 -7.10 -11.03
N SER A 52 4.80 -7.72 -10.12
CA SER A 52 5.51 -7.05 -9.02
C SER A 52 6.53 -6.04 -9.53
N VAL A 53 7.34 -6.41 -10.53
CA VAL A 53 8.35 -5.51 -11.13
C VAL A 53 7.67 -4.32 -11.80
N ILE A 54 6.62 -4.56 -12.58
CA ILE A 54 5.84 -3.51 -13.24
C ILE A 54 5.20 -2.59 -12.18
N GLY A 55 4.60 -3.18 -11.16
CA GLY A 55 3.93 -2.48 -10.07
C GLY A 55 4.87 -1.57 -9.29
N ILE A 56 6.05 -2.06 -8.89
CA ILE A 56 7.10 -1.23 -8.26
C ILE A 56 7.52 -0.10 -9.20
N GLY A 57 7.75 -0.41 -10.48
CA GLY A 57 8.11 0.61 -11.48
C GLY A 57 7.08 1.73 -11.58
N LEU A 58 5.79 1.38 -11.65
CA LEU A 58 4.69 2.34 -11.65
C LEU A 58 4.58 3.12 -10.33
N GLY A 59 4.83 2.46 -9.19
CA GLY A 59 4.88 3.09 -7.88
C GLY A 59 5.98 4.16 -7.79
N ILE A 60 7.22 3.81 -8.17
CA ILE A 60 8.35 4.73 -8.21
C ILE A 60 8.08 5.89 -9.17
N TRP A 61 7.52 5.60 -10.35
CA TRP A 61 7.14 6.63 -11.31
C TRP A 61 6.08 7.60 -10.75
N ALA A 62 5.04 7.09 -10.10
CA ALA A 62 4.00 7.90 -9.46
C ALA A 62 4.56 8.76 -8.31
N ALA A 63 5.44 8.17 -7.48
CA ALA A 63 6.14 8.90 -6.42
C ALA A 63 6.96 10.06 -6.98
N TYR A 64 7.76 9.80 -8.02
CA TYR A 64 8.53 10.82 -8.72
C TYR A 64 7.62 11.91 -9.31
N ARG A 65 6.50 11.52 -9.91
CA ARG A 65 5.54 12.44 -10.53
C ARG A 65 4.87 13.36 -9.52
N ILE A 66 4.46 12.86 -8.36
CA ILE A 66 3.83 13.68 -7.30
C ILE A 66 4.86 14.66 -6.73
N ARG A 67 6.07 14.18 -6.47
CA ARG A 67 7.17 14.98 -5.93
C ARG A 67 7.57 16.11 -6.88
N SER A 68 7.69 15.83 -8.17
CA SER A 68 8.03 16.86 -9.17
C SER A 68 6.96 17.95 -9.25
N THR A 69 5.66 17.59 -9.15
CA THR A 69 4.59 18.60 -9.05
C THR A 69 4.67 19.44 -7.78
N ARG A 70 4.90 18.82 -6.61
CA ARG A 70 5.02 19.57 -5.35
C ARG A 70 6.18 20.56 -5.42
N ALA A 71 7.33 20.12 -5.96
CA ALA A 71 8.50 20.99 -6.14
C ALA A 71 8.21 22.15 -7.11
N ALA A 72 7.53 21.89 -8.23
CA ALA A 72 7.14 22.93 -9.17
C ALA A 72 6.18 23.95 -8.53
N MET A 73 5.20 23.50 -7.76
CA MET A 73 4.28 24.36 -7.02
C MET A 73 5.02 25.21 -5.99
N PHE A 74 5.90 24.59 -5.17
CA PHE A 74 6.69 25.31 -4.18
C PHE A 74 7.54 26.41 -4.83
N ASN A 75 8.20 26.10 -5.96
CA ASN A 75 9.00 27.08 -6.69
C ASN A 75 8.12 28.20 -7.27
N ALA A 76 6.93 27.89 -7.79
CA ALA A 76 6.00 28.88 -8.30
C ALA A 76 5.50 29.82 -7.20
N PHE A 77 5.11 29.31 -6.02
CA PHE A 77 4.66 30.16 -4.90
C PHE A 77 5.80 30.96 -4.26
N ARG A 78 7.02 30.41 -4.25
CA ARG A 78 8.19 31.15 -3.76
C ARG A 78 8.63 32.25 -4.71
N ALA A 79 8.54 32.01 -6.02
CA ALA A 79 8.91 32.97 -7.06
C ALA A 79 7.80 33.98 -7.36
N ALA A 80 6.54 33.63 -7.07
CA ALA A 80 5.43 34.57 -7.09
C ALA A 80 5.68 35.65 -6.05
N GLU A 81 5.63 36.91 -6.48
CA GLU A 81 5.73 38.05 -5.58
C GLU A 81 4.66 37.91 -4.50
N LYS A 82 5.08 37.85 -3.23
CA LYS A 82 4.15 37.86 -2.09
C LYS A 82 3.24 39.07 -2.25
N PRO A 83 1.89 38.93 -2.15
CA PRO A 83 0.98 40.04 -2.39
C PRO A 83 1.24 41.13 -1.35
N THR A 84 1.97 42.16 -1.75
CA THR A 84 2.26 43.36 -0.95
C THR A 84 1.23 44.47 -1.18
N HIS A 85 0.24 44.20 -2.05
CA HIS A 85 -0.77 45.17 -2.48
C HIS A 85 -2.15 44.68 -2.08
N VAL A 86 -2.81 45.43 -1.21
CA VAL A 86 -4.23 45.23 -0.87
C VAL A 86 -5.03 46.07 -1.86
N GLN A 87 -5.91 45.43 -2.64
CA GLN A 87 -6.89 46.14 -3.47
C GLN A 87 -8.21 46.20 -2.72
N PHE A 88 -8.61 47.41 -2.33
CA PHE A 88 -9.89 47.62 -1.67
C PHE A 88 -11.02 47.61 -2.71
N ALA A 89 -12.23 47.22 -2.31
CA ALA A 89 -13.43 47.12 -3.16
C ALA A 89 -13.81 48.42 -3.92
N GLY A 90 -13.14 49.55 -3.66
CA GLY A 90 -13.26 50.81 -4.39
C GLY A 90 -12.19 51.06 -5.46
N GLY A 91 -11.43 50.05 -5.90
CA GLY A 91 -10.42 50.18 -6.96
C GLY A 91 -9.14 50.93 -6.55
N ARG A 92 -8.86 51.04 -5.25
CA ARG A 92 -7.63 51.67 -4.72
C ARG A 92 -6.63 50.59 -4.31
N THR A 93 -5.45 50.61 -4.95
CA THR A 93 -4.27 49.82 -4.58
C THR A 93 -3.48 50.57 -3.51
N GLY A 94 -3.44 50.04 -2.29
CA GLY A 94 -2.58 50.56 -1.23
C GLY A 94 -1.30 49.72 -1.12
N THR A 95 -0.14 50.35 -1.28
CA THR A 95 1.13 49.77 -0.81
C THR A 95 1.16 49.84 0.72
N ARG A 96 1.69 48.81 1.39
CA ARG A 96 1.92 48.84 2.84
C ARG A 96 2.98 49.91 3.14
N THR A 97 2.55 51.16 3.29
CA THR A 97 3.42 52.27 3.67
C THR A 97 3.99 52.02 5.08
N PRO A 98 5.26 52.39 5.34
CA PRO A 98 5.80 52.40 6.69
C PRO A 98 4.93 53.30 7.59
N LEU A 99 4.82 52.93 8.87
CA LEU A 99 3.97 53.54 9.91
C LEU A 99 4.05 55.09 10.08
N ALA A 100 4.83 55.82 9.28
CA ALA A 100 5.02 57.26 9.39
C ALA A 100 3.85 58.11 8.84
N VAL A 101 2.88 57.53 8.11
CA VAL A 101 1.69 58.24 7.60
C VAL A 101 0.41 57.90 8.39
N GLN A 102 0.54 57.29 9.57
CA GLN A 102 -0.59 56.90 10.43
C GLN A 102 -1.08 58.02 11.38
N GLY A 103 -0.59 59.26 11.29
CA GLY A 103 -1.04 60.31 12.24
C GLY A 103 -2.39 60.94 11.90
N GLU A 104 -2.65 61.19 10.60
CA GLU A 104 -3.79 62.01 10.17
C GLU A 104 -4.98 61.19 9.67
N VAL A 105 -4.75 59.96 9.21
CA VAL A 105 -5.80 59.12 8.59
C VAL A 105 -6.81 58.63 9.63
N TRP A 106 -6.39 58.30 10.86
CA TRP A 106 -7.24 57.70 11.89
C TRP A 106 -8.25 58.67 12.51
N ARG A 107 -8.04 59.98 12.40
CA ARG A 107 -8.97 60.98 12.96
C ARG A 107 -10.29 61.10 12.20
N ARG A 108 -10.37 60.55 10.97
CA ARG A 108 -11.52 60.75 10.08
C ARG A 108 -12.44 59.52 9.98
N TRP A 109 -12.15 58.46 10.73
CA TRP A 109 -12.87 57.19 10.64
C TRP A 109 -13.99 57.12 11.67
N ASN A 110 -15.17 56.63 11.25
CA ASN A 110 -16.26 56.33 12.18
C ASN A 110 -16.18 54.86 12.67
N LEU A 111 -17.01 54.49 13.65
CA LEU A 111 -17.00 53.14 14.23
C LEU A 111 -17.32 52.03 13.20
N ALA A 112 -18.14 52.33 12.19
CA ALA A 112 -18.45 51.39 11.12
C ALA A 112 -17.26 51.16 10.18
N ASP A 113 -16.48 52.20 9.88
CA ASP A 113 -15.25 52.09 9.08
C ASP A 113 -14.20 51.21 9.80
N ILE A 114 -14.10 51.34 11.13
CA ILE A 114 -13.21 50.53 11.96
C ILE A 114 -13.65 49.07 11.97
N LEU A 115 -14.95 48.81 12.16
CA LEU A 115 -15.50 47.45 12.15
C LEU A 115 -15.37 46.79 10.78
N GLN A 116 -15.58 47.53 9.69
CA GLN A 116 -15.42 47.04 8.33
C GLN A 116 -13.96 46.73 8.00
N PHE A 117 -13.01 47.51 8.51
CA PHE A 117 -11.58 47.21 8.36
C PHE A 117 -11.16 45.95 9.15
N LEU A 118 -11.70 45.76 10.35
CA LEU A 118 -11.47 44.55 11.16
C LEU A 118 -12.05 43.29 10.50
N ASP A 119 -13.17 43.43 9.76
CA ASP A 119 -13.83 42.34 9.02
C ASP A 119 -13.11 41.97 7.71
N THR A 120 -12.40 42.92 7.08
CA THR A 120 -11.78 42.69 5.75
C THR A 120 -10.37 42.10 5.82
N ALA A 121 -9.76 42.01 7.01
CA ALA A 121 -8.40 41.51 7.18
C ALA A 121 -8.33 39.97 7.24
N GLU A 122 -8.95 39.27 6.28
CA GLU A 122 -8.74 37.84 6.15
C GLU A 122 -7.37 37.59 5.53
N VAL A 123 -6.38 37.36 6.41
CA VAL A 123 -5.02 37.01 6.03
C VAL A 123 -5.08 35.64 5.37
N ILE A 124 -4.90 35.58 4.05
CA ILE A 124 -4.72 34.31 3.35
C ILE A 124 -3.56 33.58 4.04
N PRO A 125 -3.78 32.40 4.64
CA PRO A 125 -2.74 31.68 5.34
C PRO A 125 -1.64 31.32 4.35
N ASP A 126 -0.38 31.58 4.72
CA ASP A 126 0.76 31.19 3.91
C ASP A 126 0.88 29.66 3.90
N ILE A 127 0.49 29.05 2.78
CA ILE A 127 0.56 27.60 2.55
C ILE A 127 1.92 27.14 2.03
N THR A 128 2.84 28.05 1.73
CA THR A 128 4.21 27.75 1.29
C THR A 128 4.93 26.75 2.20
N PRO A 129 4.89 26.86 3.55
CA PRO A 129 5.49 25.87 4.45
C PRO A 129 4.86 24.46 4.35
N LEU A 130 3.58 24.34 3.96
CA LEU A 130 2.92 23.04 3.77
C LEU A 130 3.36 22.33 2.48
N LEU A 131 3.79 23.10 1.48
CA LEU A 131 4.29 22.60 0.19
C LEU A 131 5.79 22.31 0.21
N GLN A 132 6.49 22.67 1.29
CA GLN A 132 7.92 22.48 1.38
C GLN A 132 8.29 21.00 1.24
N PRO A 133 9.23 20.64 0.34
CA PRO A 133 9.76 19.29 0.27
C PRO A 133 10.44 18.92 1.59
N THR A 134 10.15 17.73 2.12
CA THR A 134 10.78 17.21 3.34
C THR A 134 11.37 15.83 3.07
N ALA A 135 12.53 15.54 3.66
CA ALA A 135 13.20 14.25 3.49
C ALA A 135 12.35 13.07 3.99
N LEU A 136 11.64 13.25 5.10
CA LEU A 136 10.74 12.24 5.66
C LEU A 136 9.53 11.99 4.75
N GLY A 137 8.92 13.07 4.23
CA GLY A 137 7.83 12.96 3.26
C GLY A 137 8.25 12.28 1.96
N ASP A 138 9.47 12.57 1.47
CA ASP A 138 10.04 11.92 0.30
C ASP A 138 10.21 10.41 0.53
N TYR A 139 10.82 10.01 1.66
CA TYR A 139 10.99 8.60 2.00
C TYR A 139 9.64 7.89 2.11
N ALA A 140 8.68 8.47 2.84
CA ALA A 140 7.35 7.92 2.98
C ALA A 140 6.66 7.75 1.62
N THR A 141 6.80 8.73 0.72
CA THR A 141 6.22 8.66 -0.63
C THR A 141 6.80 7.49 -1.41
N TYR A 142 8.12 7.36 -1.50
CA TYR A 142 8.71 6.23 -2.21
C TYR A 142 8.37 4.89 -1.57
N PHE A 143 8.38 4.81 -0.23
CA PHE A 143 8.03 3.59 0.50
C PHE A 143 6.59 3.15 0.20
N PHE A 144 5.60 4.02 0.42
CA PHE A 144 4.19 3.67 0.25
C PHE A 144 3.82 3.42 -1.21
N PHE A 145 4.34 4.21 -2.14
CA PHE A 145 4.05 4.00 -3.56
C PHE A 145 4.77 2.76 -4.10
N SER A 146 6.00 2.45 -3.65
CA SER A 146 6.67 1.22 -4.07
C SER A 146 6.00 -0.02 -3.46
N LEU A 147 5.62 0.04 -2.18
CA LEU A 147 4.91 -1.06 -1.50
C LEU A 147 3.52 -1.26 -2.07
N GLY A 148 2.76 -0.18 -2.28
CA GLY A 148 1.45 -0.22 -2.92
C GLY A 148 1.53 -0.67 -4.37
N GLY A 149 2.54 -0.22 -5.10
CA GLY A 149 2.85 -0.66 -6.45
C GLY A 149 3.17 -2.16 -6.51
N LEU A 150 4.05 -2.65 -5.63
CA LEU A 150 4.36 -4.07 -5.49
C LEU A 150 3.11 -4.89 -5.20
N PHE A 151 2.26 -4.43 -4.27
CA PHE A 151 1.03 -5.12 -3.91
C PHE A 151 0.06 -5.21 -5.10
N LEU A 152 -0.30 -4.07 -5.69
CA LEU A 152 -1.22 -4.02 -6.83
C LEU A 152 -0.69 -4.81 -8.03
N GLY A 153 0.59 -4.64 -8.35
CA GLY A 153 1.24 -5.35 -9.44
C GLY A 153 1.38 -6.85 -9.18
N GLY A 154 1.80 -7.23 -7.97
CA GLY A 154 1.98 -8.62 -7.56
C GLY A 154 0.67 -9.39 -7.49
N GLU A 155 -0.39 -8.80 -6.92
CA GLU A 155 -1.71 -9.41 -6.88
C GLU A 155 -2.34 -9.50 -8.28
N THR A 156 -2.24 -8.45 -9.09
CA THR A 156 -2.74 -8.50 -10.48
C THR A 156 -1.98 -9.54 -11.31
N GLY A 157 -0.66 -9.63 -11.11
CA GLY A 157 0.18 -10.66 -11.68
C GLY A 157 -0.21 -12.06 -11.21
N ALA A 158 -0.48 -12.24 -9.92
CA ALA A 158 -0.93 -13.51 -9.36
C ALA A 158 -2.32 -13.91 -9.87
N LEU A 159 -3.26 -12.97 -10.00
CA LEU A 159 -4.59 -13.21 -10.58
C LEU A 159 -4.48 -13.63 -12.04
N THR A 160 -3.67 -12.91 -12.83
CA THR A 160 -3.45 -13.27 -14.24
C THR A 160 -2.72 -14.62 -14.36
N GLY A 161 -1.74 -14.85 -13.49
CA GLY A 161 -1.00 -16.09 -13.37
C GLY A 161 -1.89 -17.26 -12.99
N SER A 162 -2.88 -17.06 -12.10
CA SER A 162 -3.81 -18.10 -11.69
C SER A 162 -4.74 -18.50 -12.84
N ILE A 163 -5.18 -17.56 -13.66
CA ILE A 163 -5.93 -17.85 -14.90
C ILE A 163 -5.08 -18.69 -15.86
N ALA A 164 -3.81 -18.32 -16.08
CA ALA A 164 -2.90 -19.05 -16.95
C ALA A 164 -2.52 -20.45 -16.41
N ALA A 165 -2.35 -20.56 -15.10
CA ALA A 165 -2.11 -21.81 -14.38
C ALA A 165 -3.34 -22.73 -14.47
N ASN A 166 -4.53 -22.19 -14.24
CA ASN A 166 -5.78 -22.93 -14.32
C ASN A 166 -5.98 -23.54 -15.71
N ARG A 167 -5.74 -22.77 -16.78
CA ARG A 167 -5.77 -23.29 -18.17
C ARG A 167 -4.81 -24.46 -18.40
N THR A 168 -3.71 -24.54 -17.64
CA THR A 168 -2.73 -25.62 -17.74
C THR A 168 -3.24 -26.88 -17.05
N ILE A 169 -3.85 -26.75 -15.86
CA ILE A 169 -4.41 -27.86 -15.09
C ILE A 169 -5.69 -28.41 -15.73
N THR A 170 -6.55 -27.54 -16.28
CA THR A 170 -7.84 -27.95 -16.86
C THR A 170 -7.74 -28.50 -18.27
N ARG A 171 -6.55 -28.50 -18.88
CA ARG A 171 -6.36 -28.94 -20.28
C ARG A 171 -6.67 -30.43 -20.46
N ASP A 172 -6.31 -31.25 -19.46
CA ASP A 172 -6.66 -32.67 -19.44
C ASP A 172 -7.69 -32.95 -18.32
N PRO A 173 -8.93 -33.36 -18.66
CA PRO A 173 -9.97 -33.63 -17.69
C PRO A 173 -9.65 -34.82 -16.76
N GLU A 174 -8.85 -35.80 -17.19
CA GLU A 174 -8.49 -36.93 -16.34
C GLU A 174 -7.42 -36.55 -15.31
N SER A 175 -6.34 -35.88 -15.76
CA SER A 175 -5.33 -35.31 -14.87
C SER A 175 -5.95 -34.40 -13.83
N ARG A 176 -6.91 -33.54 -14.23
CA ARG A 176 -7.63 -32.68 -13.30
C ARG A 176 -8.35 -33.46 -12.19
N LYS A 177 -9.05 -34.55 -12.53
CA LYS A 177 -9.76 -35.39 -11.54
C LYS A 177 -8.80 -36.05 -10.55
N ARG A 178 -7.66 -36.54 -11.03
CA ARG A 178 -6.61 -37.13 -10.17
C ARG A 178 -6.03 -36.10 -9.21
N ILE A 179 -5.67 -34.93 -9.73
CA ILE A 179 -5.16 -33.80 -8.93
C ILE A 179 -6.18 -33.39 -7.86
N GLU A 180 -7.47 -33.28 -8.21
CA GLU A 180 -8.50 -32.91 -7.26
C GLU A 180 -8.70 -33.97 -6.16
N THR A 181 -8.64 -35.25 -6.53
CA THR A 181 -8.77 -36.35 -5.58
C THR A 181 -7.58 -36.38 -4.60
N ALA A 182 -6.36 -36.27 -5.13
CA ALA A 182 -5.14 -36.17 -4.32
C ALA A 182 -5.19 -34.96 -3.38
N PHE A 183 -5.62 -33.79 -3.89
CA PHE A 183 -5.75 -32.58 -3.10
C PHE A 183 -6.79 -32.70 -1.98
N ARG A 184 -7.93 -33.36 -2.23
CA ARG A 184 -8.95 -33.63 -1.21
C ARG A 184 -8.42 -34.53 -0.10
N ARG A 185 -7.65 -35.58 -0.44
CA ARG A 185 -7.00 -36.47 0.54
C ARG A 185 -5.98 -35.70 1.38
N PHE A 186 -5.09 -34.96 0.73
CA PHE A 186 -4.12 -34.09 1.40
C PHE A 186 -4.80 -33.13 2.38
N ARG A 187 -5.87 -32.44 1.97
CA ARG A 187 -6.62 -31.54 2.87
C ARG A 187 -7.22 -32.26 4.07
N ALA A 188 -7.74 -33.46 3.89
CA ALA A 188 -8.26 -34.25 5.01
C ALA A 188 -7.16 -34.59 6.02
N ASP A 189 -5.97 -34.96 5.55
CA ASP A 189 -4.84 -35.29 6.42
C ASP A 189 -4.23 -34.06 7.10
N VAL A 190 -4.21 -32.91 6.43
CA VAL A 190 -3.86 -31.62 7.07
C VAL A 190 -4.83 -31.28 8.20
N LEU A 191 -6.12 -31.46 7.98
CA LEU A 191 -7.14 -31.19 9.02
C LEU A 191 -7.03 -32.15 10.20
N ARG A 192 -6.72 -33.42 9.95
CA ARG A 192 -6.43 -34.40 11.02
C ARG A 192 -5.23 -33.98 11.84
N ARG A 193 -4.12 -33.59 11.20
CA ARG A 193 -2.93 -33.08 11.92
C ARG A 193 -3.21 -31.79 12.70
N GLN A 194 -4.02 -30.89 12.16
CA GLN A 194 -4.45 -29.70 12.89
C GLN A 194 -5.30 -30.05 14.12
N ALA A 195 -6.20 -31.03 14.03
CA ALA A 195 -6.96 -31.51 15.18
C ALA A 195 -6.04 -32.15 16.24
N GLU A 196 -5.14 -33.04 15.85
CA GLU A 196 -4.18 -33.68 16.76
C GLU A 196 -3.27 -32.67 17.48
N THR A 197 -2.81 -31.63 16.77
CA THR A 197 -2.01 -30.57 17.39
C THR A 197 -2.81 -29.72 18.37
N LEU A 198 -4.09 -29.48 18.09
CA LEU A 198 -5.00 -28.79 19.00
C LEU A 198 -5.31 -29.63 20.25
N GLU A 199 -5.57 -30.93 20.08
CA GLU A 199 -5.79 -31.87 21.19
C GLU A 199 -4.57 -31.97 22.10
N ARG A 200 -3.37 -32.19 21.52
CA ARG A 200 -2.12 -32.25 22.28
C ARG A 200 -1.81 -30.94 23.02
N GLY A 201 -2.13 -29.80 22.40
CA GLY A 201 -2.01 -28.49 23.03
C GLY A 201 -3.00 -28.28 24.18
N ALA A 202 -4.21 -28.79 24.06
CA ALA A 202 -5.21 -28.77 25.12
C ALA A 202 -4.78 -29.64 26.31
N GLU A 203 -4.36 -30.89 26.07
CA GLU A 203 -3.89 -31.82 27.12
C GLU A 203 -2.68 -31.28 27.91
N GLY A 204 -1.71 -30.68 27.21
CA GLY A 204 -0.56 -30.06 27.86
C GLY A 204 -0.93 -28.89 28.78
N ASN A 205 -2.03 -28.19 28.49
CA ASN A 205 -2.53 -27.10 29.31
C ASN A 205 -3.27 -27.63 30.55
N VAL A 206 -3.99 -28.75 30.44
CA VAL A 206 -4.67 -29.41 31.58
C VAL A 206 -3.68 -30.03 32.57
N LEU A 207 -2.54 -30.55 32.08
CA LEU A 207 -1.49 -31.14 32.94
C LEU A 207 -0.60 -30.12 33.66
N SER A 208 -0.71 -28.83 33.31
CA SER A 208 0.04 -27.73 33.94
C SER A 208 -0.75 -26.94 34.99
N MET A 209 -1.97 -27.41 35.32
CA MET A 209 -2.91 -26.84 36.28
C MET A 209 -3.08 -27.78 37.48
#